data_AF-A0A3P9IYR6-F1
#
_entry.id   AF-A0A3P9IYR6-F1
#
_cell.length_a   1.000
_cell.length_b   1.000
_cell.length_c   1.000
_cell.angle_alpha   90.00
_cell.angle_beta   90.00
_cell.angle_gamma   90.00
#
_symmetry.space_group_name_H-M   'P 1'
#
loop_
_entity.id
_entity.type
_entity.pdbx_description
1 polymer ?
#
loop_
_entity_poly.entity_id
_entity_poly.type
_entity_poly.pdbx_seq_one_letter_code
_entity_poly.pdbx_strand_id
1 'polypeptide(L)'
;MSKFLNVCQHLHSGRNTYRIVAVSFGLLCILQVAVNITLRLSVCKPKCKYPQFFADKSFQQGWVYFGSSLYFISSTKLPWLQSRDDCQQRGNFMEKFHRPTWIGLTHQEETMSWNWVDGTLLTESCVEIRFFEQENSWNDLPCYDQNFWICEKNAL
;
A
#
# COMPACT_ATOMS: atom_id res chain seq x y z
N MET A 1 -48.93 -72.03 -0.45
CA MET A 1 -49.00 -71.19 -1.65
C MET A 1 -48.34 -69.86 -1.32
N SER A 2 -47.11 -69.69 -1.81
CA SER A 2 -46.21 -68.57 -1.56
C SER A 2 -45.97 -67.83 -2.88
N LYS A 3 -45.59 -66.54 -2.76
CA LYS A 3 -45.33 -65.54 -3.81
C LYS A 3 -46.56 -64.74 -4.23
N PHE A 4 -46.79 -63.56 -3.63
CA PHE A 4 -47.39 -62.39 -4.32
C PHE A 4 -47.29 -61.04 -3.57
N LEU A 5 -46.45 -60.89 -2.53
CA LEU A 5 -46.53 -59.70 -1.64
C LEU A 5 -45.23 -58.91 -1.39
N ASN A 6 -44.19 -59.02 -2.23
CA ASN A 6 -42.90 -58.35 -1.98
C ASN A 6 -42.37 -57.41 -3.08
N VAL A 7 -43.23 -56.84 -3.94
CA VAL A 7 -42.74 -55.98 -5.05
C VAL A 7 -42.93 -54.47 -4.80
N CYS A 8 -43.67 -54.03 -3.77
CA CYS A 8 -44.00 -52.59 -3.59
C CYS A 8 -43.25 -51.82 -2.51
N GLN A 9 -42.26 -52.39 -1.79
CA GLN A 9 -41.51 -51.65 -0.76
C GLN A 9 -40.24 -50.93 -1.26
N HIS A 10 -39.81 -51.15 -2.52
CA HIS A 10 -38.54 -50.61 -3.02
C HIS A 10 -38.63 -49.28 -3.77
N LEU A 11 -39.81 -48.78 -4.14
CA LEU A 11 -39.94 -47.55 -4.96
C LEU A 11 -39.91 -46.22 -4.18
N HIS A 12 -39.98 -46.26 -2.85
CA HIS A 12 -40.00 -45.05 -2.00
C HIS A 12 -38.61 -44.65 -1.46
N SER A 13 -37.61 -45.52 -1.60
CA SER A 13 -36.26 -45.36 -1.04
C SER A 13 -35.41 -44.35 -1.83
N GLY A 14 -35.50 -44.36 -3.16
CA GLY A 14 -34.66 -43.51 -4.04
C GLY A 14 -34.99 -42.01 -4.03
N ARG A 15 -36.26 -41.63 -3.81
CA ARG A 15 -36.68 -40.21 -3.81
C ARG A 15 -36.25 -39.49 -2.54
N ASN A 16 -36.25 -40.20 -1.41
CA ASN A 16 -35.81 -39.66 -0.13
C ASN A 16 -34.29 -39.57 -0.04
N THR A 17 -33.56 -40.55 -0.57
CA THR A 17 -32.08 -40.48 -0.63
C THR A 17 -31.62 -39.35 -1.55
N TYR A 18 -32.24 -39.14 -2.71
CA TYR A 18 -31.89 -38.02 -3.60
C TYR A 18 -32.15 -36.65 -2.95
N ARG A 19 -33.24 -36.52 -2.19
CA ARG A 19 -33.54 -35.31 -1.41
C ARG A 19 -32.48 -35.06 -0.34
N ILE A 20 -32.06 -36.09 0.39
CA ILE A 20 -31.01 -35.98 1.40
C ILE A 20 -29.70 -35.54 0.75
N VAL A 21 -29.29 -36.18 -0.35
CA VAL A 21 -28.07 -35.84 -1.09
C VAL A 21 -28.11 -34.40 -1.61
N ALA A 22 -29.25 -33.94 -2.16
CA ALA A 22 -29.41 -32.57 -2.63
C ALA A 22 -29.32 -31.53 -1.50
N VAL A 23 -29.94 -31.82 -0.35
CA VAL A 23 -29.85 -30.95 0.84
C VAL A 23 -28.42 -30.89 1.37
N SER A 24 -27.76 -32.04 1.49
CA SER A 24 -26.36 -32.12 1.93
C SER A 24 -25.42 -31.36 0.99
N PHE A 25 -25.57 -31.53 -0.33
CA PHE A 25 -24.78 -30.81 -1.31
C PHE A 25 -25.02 -29.29 -1.27
N GLY A 26 -26.29 -28.87 -1.12
CA GLY A 26 -26.65 -27.46 -0.95
C GLY A 26 -26.02 -26.84 0.30
N LEU A 27 -26.08 -27.54 1.44
CA LEU A 27 -25.44 -27.10 2.69
C LEU A 27 -23.91 -26.99 2.54
N LEU A 28 -23.27 -27.95 1.87
CA LEU A 28 -21.84 -27.89 1.60
C LEU A 28 -21.47 -26.69 0.72
N CYS A 29 -22.28 -26.35 -0.29
CA CYS A 29 -22.06 -25.17 -1.12
C CYS A 29 -22.17 -23.86 -0.31
N ILE A 30 -23.17 -23.76 0.56
CA ILE A 30 -23.35 -22.59 1.45
C ILE A 30 -22.14 -22.43 2.39
N LEU A 31 -21.69 -23.53 3.00
CA LEU A 31 -20.50 -23.53 3.87
C LEU A 31 -19.24 -23.13 3.09
N GLN A 32 -19.06 -23.63 1.87
CA GLN A 32 -17.91 -23.29 1.04
C GLN A 32 -17.89 -21.80 0.66
N VAL A 33 -19.05 -21.21 0.32
CA VAL A 33 -19.19 -19.78 0.06
C VAL A 33 -18.91 -18.96 1.31
N ALA A 34 -19.47 -19.34 2.46
CA ALA A 34 -19.26 -18.65 3.73
C ALA A 34 -17.78 -18.67 4.15
N VAL A 35 -17.08 -19.80 4.00
CA VAL A 35 -15.64 -19.92 4.26
C VAL A 35 -14.84 -19.05 3.30
N ASN A 36 -15.15 -19.04 2.00
CA ASN A 36 -14.46 -18.20 1.03
C ASN A 36 -14.65 -16.70 1.28
N ILE A 37 -15.87 -16.27 1.64
CA ILE A 37 -16.17 -14.88 2.02
C ILE A 37 -15.43 -14.52 3.31
N THR A 38 -15.50 -15.39 4.32
CA THR A 38 -14.79 -15.18 5.60
C THR A 38 -13.29 -15.13 5.39
N LEU A 39 -12.73 -16.00 4.56
CA LEU A 39 -11.31 -16.01 4.20
C LEU A 39 -10.91 -14.73 3.45
N ARG A 40 -11.72 -14.25 2.50
CA ARG A 40 -11.48 -12.97 1.82
C ARG A 40 -11.52 -11.78 2.81
N LEU A 41 -12.43 -11.81 3.78
CA LEU A 41 -12.54 -10.77 4.81
C LEU A 41 -11.40 -10.85 5.85
N SER A 42 -10.92 -12.04 6.17
CA SER A 42 -9.84 -12.27 7.16
C SER A 42 -8.43 -12.21 6.56
N VAL A 43 -8.28 -12.33 5.24
CA VAL A 43 -7.04 -12.04 4.51
C VAL A 43 -6.76 -10.53 4.46
N CYS A 44 -7.74 -9.67 4.77
CA CYS A 44 -7.43 -8.33 5.25
C CYS A 44 -6.82 -8.47 6.66
N LYS A 45 -5.49 -8.56 6.72
CA LYS A 45 -4.75 -8.70 7.97
C LYS A 45 -5.23 -7.64 8.98
N PRO A 46 -5.52 -8.00 10.24
CA PRO A 46 -5.77 -7.02 11.29
C PRO A 46 -4.42 -6.40 11.72
N LYS A 47 -3.85 -5.57 10.85
CA LYS A 47 -2.82 -4.57 11.18
C LYS A 47 -3.32 -3.15 10.92
N CYS A 48 -4.63 -2.94 10.83
CA CYS A 48 -5.23 -1.62 10.75
C CYS A 48 -6.11 -1.37 11.97
N LYS A 49 -5.49 -1.31 13.16
CA LYS A 49 -6.04 -0.56 14.30
C LYS A 49 -5.13 0.64 14.58
N TYR A 50 -5.00 1.53 13.60
CA TYR A 50 -4.83 2.94 13.93
C TYR A 50 -6.21 3.53 14.19
N PRO A 51 -6.37 4.53 15.06
CA PRO A 51 -7.65 5.20 15.20
C PRO A 51 -8.02 5.77 13.83
N GLN A 52 -9.10 5.24 13.24
CA GLN A 52 -9.58 5.52 11.88
C GLN A 52 -9.71 7.03 11.60
N PHE A 53 -9.93 7.81 12.66
CA PHE A 53 -9.99 9.27 12.68
C PHE A 53 -8.68 10.00 12.28
N PHE A 54 -7.51 9.48 12.65
CA PHE A 54 -6.22 10.12 12.31
C PHE A 54 -5.79 9.84 10.87
N ALA A 55 -6.12 8.65 10.35
CA ALA A 55 -5.90 8.31 8.95
C ALA A 55 -6.74 9.20 8.03
N ASP A 56 -7.99 9.48 8.40
CA ASP A 56 -8.91 10.31 7.61
C ASP A 56 -8.42 11.75 7.48
N LYS A 57 -7.98 12.36 8.59
CA LYS A 57 -7.42 13.73 8.58
C LYS A 57 -6.13 13.80 7.77
N SER A 58 -5.24 12.82 7.91
CA SER A 58 -3.97 12.80 7.18
C SER A 58 -4.20 12.63 5.67
N PHE A 59 -5.17 11.78 5.29
CA PHE A 59 -5.57 11.59 3.90
C PHE A 59 -6.20 12.85 3.30
N GLN A 60 -7.06 13.55 4.06
CA GLN A 60 -7.60 14.87 3.66
C GLN A 60 -6.51 15.93 3.45
N GLN A 61 -5.38 15.79 4.14
CA GLN A 61 -4.20 16.65 3.99
C GLN A 61 -3.22 16.18 2.91
N GLY A 62 -3.57 15.13 2.14
CA GLY A 62 -2.76 14.62 1.03
C GLY A 62 -1.66 13.63 1.43
N TRP A 63 -1.71 13.06 2.65
CA TRP A 63 -0.76 12.04 3.07
C TRP A 63 -1.22 10.63 2.70
N VAL A 64 -0.27 9.81 2.26
CA VAL A 64 -0.46 8.41 1.92
C VAL A 64 0.32 7.54 2.90
N TYR A 65 -0.34 6.49 3.41
CA TYR A 65 0.30 5.53 4.30
C TYR A 65 0.98 4.41 3.51
N PHE A 66 2.24 4.14 3.79
CA PHE A 66 2.95 2.98 3.23
C PHE A 66 3.95 2.43 4.26
N GLY A 67 3.92 1.12 4.48
CA GLY A 67 4.75 0.47 5.50
C GLY A 67 4.41 0.96 6.91
N SER A 68 5.35 1.62 7.58
CA SER A 68 5.22 2.22 8.91
C SER A 68 5.27 3.75 8.90
N SER A 69 5.20 4.37 7.72
CA SER A 69 5.43 5.80 7.52
C SER A 69 4.28 6.46 6.75
N LEU A 70 4.18 7.78 6.89
CA LEU A 70 3.29 8.65 6.13
C LEU A 70 4.11 9.45 5.11
N TYR A 71 3.62 9.50 3.87
CA TYR A 71 4.26 10.19 2.75
C TYR A 71 3.38 11.30 2.20
N PHE A 72 3.92 12.49 2.04
CA PHE A 72 3.28 13.60 1.35
C PHE A 72 3.96 13.80 0.00
N ILE A 73 3.19 13.78 -1.08
CA ILE A 73 3.70 14.01 -2.44
C ILE A 73 3.14 15.33 -2.93
N SER A 74 4.03 16.25 -3.26
CA SER A 74 3.65 17.55 -3.80
C SER A 74 2.85 17.43 -5.11
N SER A 75 1.87 18.31 -5.26
CA SER A 75 1.10 18.48 -6.50
C SER A 75 1.66 19.58 -7.40
N THR A 76 2.57 20.40 -6.87
CA THR A 76 3.26 21.49 -7.56
C THR A 76 4.77 21.24 -7.57
N LYS A 77 5.51 22.03 -8.33
CA LYS A 77 6.98 21.98 -8.36
C LYS A 77 7.57 23.17 -7.63
N LEU A 78 8.66 22.95 -6.91
CA LEU A 78 9.42 24.00 -6.23
C LEU A 78 10.93 23.79 -6.42
N PRO A 79 11.74 24.85 -6.27
CA PRO A 79 13.18 24.72 -6.07
C PRO A 79 13.49 23.81 -4.89
N TRP A 80 14.67 23.18 -4.90
CA TRP A 80 15.04 22.22 -3.87
C TRP A 80 15.01 22.82 -2.45
N LEU A 81 15.51 24.05 -2.29
CA LEU A 81 15.54 24.74 -1.00
C LEU A 81 14.14 24.97 -0.41
N GLN A 82 13.20 25.42 -1.24
CA GLN A 82 11.82 25.66 -0.79
C GLN A 82 11.09 24.35 -0.51
N SER A 83 11.39 23.32 -1.31
CA SER A 83 10.91 21.96 -1.07
C SER A 83 11.40 21.44 0.28
N ARG A 84 12.69 21.64 0.59
CA ARG A 84 13.33 21.36 1.89
C ARG A 84 12.59 22.00 3.04
N ASP A 85 12.40 23.30 2.95
CA ASP A 85 11.76 24.09 4.00
C ASP A 85 10.29 23.67 4.21
N ASP A 86 9.58 23.30 3.13
CA ASP A 86 8.22 22.73 3.22
C ASP A 86 8.22 21.40 3.96
N CYS A 87 9.14 20.48 3.67
CA CYS A 87 9.22 19.26 4.46
C CYS A 87 9.64 19.53 5.89
N GLN A 88 10.60 20.41 6.20
CA GLN A 88 10.98 20.70 7.59
C GLN A 88 9.79 21.16 8.46
N GLN A 89 8.80 21.83 7.87
CA GLN A 89 7.57 22.23 8.57
C GLN A 89 6.57 21.07 8.73
N ARG A 90 6.66 20.02 7.90
CA ARG A 90 5.64 18.97 7.75
C ARG A 90 6.12 17.54 8.11
N GLY A 91 7.42 17.27 8.08
CA GLY A 91 8.10 15.97 8.13
C GLY A 91 9.61 16.04 7.77
N ASN A 92 10.13 14.99 7.13
CA ASN A 92 11.53 14.82 6.68
C ASN A 92 11.59 14.55 5.17
N PHE A 93 12.74 14.73 4.52
CA PHE A 93 12.92 14.40 3.10
C PHE A 93 13.05 12.90 2.83
N MET A 94 12.62 12.45 1.66
CA MET A 94 12.64 11.03 1.26
C MET A 94 13.66 10.65 0.19
N GLU A 95 13.89 9.33 0.09
CA GLU A 95 14.88 8.70 -0.79
C GLU A 95 14.29 7.99 -2.04
N LYS A 96 12.99 7.63 -2.11
CA LYS A 96 12.41 6.89 -3.26
C LYS A 96 10.93 7.20 -3.59
N PHE A 97 10.60 7.41 -4.87
CA PHE A 97 9.21 7.53 -5.37
C PHE A 97 9.01 7.42 -6.89
N HIS A 98 7.78 7.14 -7.33
CA HIS A 98 7.32 6.89 -8.72
C HIS A 98 7.34 8.09 -9.70
N ARG A 99 8.07 9.17 -9.40
CA ARG A 99 8.21 10.38 -10.24
C ARG A 99 9.60 11.01 -10.05
N PRO A 100 10.11 11.77 -11.04
CA PRO A 100 11.18 12.71 -10.80
C PRO A 100 10.89 13.57 -9.59
N THR A 101 11.69 13.39 -8.55
CA THR A 101 11.45 13.99 -7.24
C THR A 101 12.79 14.33 -6.62
N TRP A 102 12.86 15.50 -5.99
CA TRP A 102 13.96 15.88 -5.11
C TRP A 102 14.13 14.87 -3.97
N ILE A 103 15.37 14.49 -3.68
CA ILE A 103 15.75 13.75 -2.47
C ILE A 103 16.62 14.61 -1.56
N GLY A 104 16.62 14.27 -0.27
CA GLY A 104 17.33 15.00 0.77
C GLY A 104 18.84 14.72 0.83
N LEU A 105 19.53 14.71 -0.32
CA LEU A 105 20.97 14.54 -0.38
C LEU A 105 21.62 15.71 -1.11
N THR A 106 22.73 16.19 -0.57
CA THR A 106 23.57 17.22 -1.18
C THR A 106 24.95 16.65 -1.43
N HIS A 107 25.45 16.81 -2.66
CA HIS A 107 26.81 16.43 -3.01
C HIS A 107 27.77 17.52 -2.55
N GLN A 108 28.83 17.18 -1.80
CA GLN A 108 29.87 18.12 -1.42
C GLN A 108 31.12 17.88 -2.28
N GLU A 109 31.46 18.83 -3.16
CA GLU A 109 32.55 18.69 -4.13
C GLU A 109 33.94 18.58 -3.47
N GLU A 110 34.17 19.33 -2.39
CA GLU A 110 35.47 19.35 -1.69
C GLU A 110 35.83 18.03 -1.02
N THR A 111 34.82 17.28 -0.56
CA THR A 111 35.00 16.02 0.18
C THR A 111 34.71 14.79 -0.67
N MET A 112 34.20 14.97 -1.90
CA MET A 112 33.68 13.93 -2.77
C MET A 112 32.70 12.98 -2.04
N SER A 113 31.90 13.53 -1.11
CA SER A 113 31.02 12.75 -0.23
C SER A 113 29.58 13.26 -0.23
N TRP A 114 28.64 12.34 0.03
CA TRP A 114 27.22 12.64 0.19
C TRP A 114 26.92 12.96 1.65
N ASN A 115 26.36 14.15 1.93
CA ASN A 115 25.88 14.52 3.25
C ASN A 115 24.36 14.67 3.27
N TRP A 116 23.76 14.31 4.40
CA TRP A 116 22.37 14.62 4.70
C TRP A 116 22.21 16.11 5.04
N VAL A 117 20.98 16.63 4.97
CA VAL A 117 20.69 18.07 4.91
C VAL A 117 20.79 18.82 6.27
N ASP A 118 21.69 18.41 7.15
CA ASP A 118 21.82 18.94 8.51
C ASP A 118 22.71 20.20 8.63
N GLY A 119 23.20 20.76 7.51
CA GLY A 119 23.39 22.22 7.40
C GLY A 119 24.79 22.76 7.10
N THR A 120 25.45 22.31 6.03
CA THR A 120 26.66 22.98 5.51
C THR A 120 26.55 23.32 4.01
N LEU A 121 27.33 24.34 3.60
CA LEU A 121 27.25 25.20 2.39
C LEU A 121 26.62 24.64 1.11
N LEU A 122 25.76 25.49 0.50
CA LEU A 122 25.10 25.30 -0.79
C LEU A 122 26.09 24.89 -1.88
N THR A 123 25.95 23.66 -2.39
CA THR A 123 26.47 23.29 -3.69
C THR A 123 25.44 23.61 -4.78
N GLU A 124 25.91 23.92 -5.98
CA GLU A 124 25.04 24.28 -7.12
C GLU A 124 24.15 23.12 -7.60
N SER A 125 24.44 21.89 -7.14
CA SER A 125 23.84 20.64 -7.60
C SER A 125 23.09 19.91 -6.48
N CYS A 126 21.81 19.68 -6.72
CA CYS A 126 20.87 18.94 -5.88
C CYS A 126 20.46 17.62 -6.56
N VAL A 127 19.95 16.66 -5.80
CA VAL A 127 19.69 15.30 -6.35
C VAL A 127 18.21 15.04 -6.61
N GLU A 128 17.90 14.60 -7.82
CA GLU A 128 16.61 13.99 -8.16
C GLU A 128 16.71 12.49 -8.42
N ILE A 129 15.59 11.78 -8.30
CA ILE A 129 15.44 10.40 -8.80
C ILE A 129 14.83 10.46 -10.19
N ARG A 130 15.61 10.23 -11.25
CA ARG A 130 15.11 10.38 -12.61
C ARG A 130 14.19 9.22 -13.05
N PHE A 131 14.55 7.99 -12.70
CA PHE A 131 13.85 6.77 -13.10
C PHE A 131 13.47 5.92 -11.89
N PHE A 132 12.25 6.07 -11.43
CA PHE A 132 11.76 5.42 -10.21
C PHE A 132 11.73 3.89 -10.25
N GLU A 133 11.67 3.28 -11.43
CA GLU A 133 11.65 1.83 -11.62
C GLU A 133 13.05 1.22 -11.63
N GLN A 134 14.09 2.05 -11.69
CA GLN A 134 15.48 1.62 -11.82
C GLN A 134 16.24 1.92 -10.53
N GLU A 135 17.03 0.94 -10.08
CA GLU A 135 18.04 1.18 -9.05
C GLU A 135 19.14 2.12 -9.59
N ASN A 136 19.79 2.87 -8.70
CA ASN A 136 20.88 3.80 -9.04
C ASN A 136 20.50 4.88 -10.08
N SER A 137 19.26 5.37 -10.05
CA SER A 137 18.73 6.37 -10.98
C SER A 137 18.81 7.81 -10.47
N TRP A 138 19.72 8.08 -9.54
CA TRP A 138 19.97 9.42 -9.02
C TRP A 138 20.66 10.28 -10.06
N ASN A 139 20.23 11.53 -10.17
CA ASN A 139 20.76 12.50 -11.10
C ASN A 139 20.98 13.83 -10.38
N ASP A 140 22.09 14.49 -10.68
CA ASP A 140 22.34 15.86 -10.28
C ASP A 140 21.55 16.84 -11.17
N LEU A 141 20.93 17.81 -10.53
CA LEU A 141 20.25 18.92 -11.18
C LEU A 141 20.55 20.23 -10.44
N PRO A 142 20.57 21.37 -11.14
CA PRO A 142 20.72 22.64 -10.48
C PRO A 142 19.66 22.86 -9.40
N CYS A 143 20.06 23.27 -8.20
CA CYS A 143 19.14 23.40 -7.05
C CYS A 143 18.00 24.40 -7.26
N TYR A 144 18.15 25.33 -8.20
CA TYR A 144 17.14 26.32 -8.59
C TYR A 144 16.09 25.76 -9.56
N ASP A 145 16.31 24.59 -10.14
CA ASP A 145 15.31 23.94 -10.99
C ASP A 145 14.08 23.54 -10.17
N GLN A 146 12.93 23.50 -10.84
CA GLN A 146 11.67 23.17 -10.19
C GLN A 146 11.35 21.69 -10.38
N ASN A 147 11.16 20.97 -9.28
CA ASN A 147 10.77 19.57 -9.29
C ASN A 147 9.70 19.27 -8.24
N PHE A 148 9.08 18.11 -8.35
CA PHE A 148 8.25 17.60 -7.25
C PHE A 148 9.15 17.20 -6.08
N TRP A 149 8.60 17.28 -4.88
CA TRP A 149 9.25 16.80 -3.65
C TRP A 149 8.32 15.91 -2.83
N ILE A 150 8.92 15.13 -1.94
CA ILE A 150 8.22 14.20 -1.06
C ILE A 150 8.75 14.31 0.35
N CYS A 151 7.81 14.36 1.29
CA CYS A 151 8.10 14.34 2.71
C CYS A 151 7.68 13.01 3.33
N GLU A 152 8.44 12.51 4.30
CA GLU A 152 8.10 11.38 5.16
C GLU A 152 8.03 11.80 6.61
N LYS A 153 7.14 11.19 7.37
CA LYS A 153 7.25 11.14 8.82
C LYS A 153 6.81 9.79 9.36
N ASN A 154 7.29 9.48 10.56
CA ASN A 154 6.82 8.31 11.28
C ASN A 154 5.31 8.43 11.54
N ALA A 155 4.60 7.34 11.29
CA ALA A 155 3.19 7.25 11.63
C ALA A 155 2.95 6.87 13.11
N LEU A 156 4.01 6.44 13.81
CA LEU A 156 4.07 6.06 15.22
C LEU A 156 4.77 7.12 16.05
#